data_AF-A0A358NEI6-F1
#
_entry.id   AF-A0A358NEI6-F1
#
_cell.length_a   1.000
_cell.length_b   1.000
_cell.length_c   1.000
_cell.angle_alpha   90.00
_cell.angle_beta   90.00
_cell.angle_gamma   90.00
#
_symmetry.space_group_name_H-M   'P 1'
#
loop_
_entity.id
_entity.type
_entity.pdbx_description
1 polymer ?
#
loop_
_entity_poly.entity_id
_entity_poly.type
_entity_poly.pdbx_seq_one_letter_code
_entity_poly.pdbx_strand_id
1 'polypeptide(L)' 'MPEDIKPFISSFDIFVSTNKLAACACSYDNKLRVSFTSAFVSTEIQRRFFKTLTDMGIPVTIESNIVNEE' A
#
# COMPACT_ATOMS: atom_id res chain seq x y z
N MET A 1 14.65 -10.95 7.95
CA MET A 1 15.51 -9.77 7.71
C MET A 1 16.65 -9.80 8.69
N PRO A 2 17.92 -9.63 8.28
CA PRO A 2 19.07 -9.66 9.18
C PRO A 2 18.93 -8.61 10.29
N GLU A 3 19.28 -8.97 11.53
CA GLU A 3 19.10 -8.12 12.72
C GLU A 3 19.77 -6.75 12.56
N ASP A 4 20.99 -6.73 12.01
CA ASP A 4 21.76 -5.49 11.82
C ASP A 4 21.09 -4.50 10.85
N ILE A 5 20.21 -4.99 9.96
CA ILE A 5 19.54 -4.14 8.97
C ILE A 5 18.18 -3.67 9.47
N LYS A 6 17.53 -4.40 10.40
CA LYS A 6 16.17 -4.08 10.88
C LYS A 6 16.01 -2.62 11.35
N PRO A 7 16.96 -2.00 12.08
CA PRO A 7 16.81 -0.61 12.54
C PRO A 7 16.71 0.42 11.41
N PHE A 8 17.17 0.06 10.20
CA PHE A 8 17.19 0.94 9.04
C PHE A 8 15.96 0.78 8.13
N ILE A 9 15.04 -0.13 8.45
CA ILE A 9 13.88 -0.42 7.61
C ILE A 9 12.64 0.24 8.19
N SER A 10 12.08 1.19 7.47
CA SER A 10 10.83 1.87 7.84
C SER A 10 9.58 1.09 7.44
N SER A 11 9.62 0.44 6.27
CA SER A 11 8.52 -0.33 5.68
C SER A 11 9.03 -1.32 4.62
N PHE A 12 8.21 -2.32 4.30
CA PHE A 12 8.35 -3.17 3.12
C PHE A 12 7.16 -2.94 2.20
N ASP A 13 7.39 -3.10 0.90
CA ASP A 13 6.34 -3.04 -0.10
C ASP A 13 6.58 -4.10 -1.18
N ILE A 14 5.49 -4.54 -1.83
CA ILE A 14 5.53 -5.46 -2.95
C ILE A 14 4.59 -4.89 -4.00
N PHE A 15 5.11 -4.71 -5.21
CA PHE A 15 4.36 -4.24 -6.36
C PHE A 15 4.58 -5.20 -7.54
N VAL A 16 3.53 -5.39 -8.32
CA VAL A 16 3.56 -6.22 -9.53
C VAL A 16 3.17 -5.35 -10.71
N SER A 17 3.98 -5.36 -11.76
CA SER A 17 3.62 -4.69 -13.00
C SER A 17 2.54 -5.48 -13.73
N THR A 18 1.35 -4.90 -13.86
CA THR A 18 0.22 -5.53 -14.53
C THR A 18 -0.66 -4.47 -15.19
N ASN A 19 -1.32 -4.84 -16.29
CA ASN A 19 -2.32 -4.03 -16.96
C ASN A 19 -3.73 -4.16 -16.33
N LYS A 20 -3.82 -4.81 -15.18
CA LYS A 20 -5.06 -5.02 -14.41
C LYS A 20 -4.95 -4.29 -13.06
N LEU A 21 -6.05 -4.29 -12.31
CA LEU A 21 -5.98 -3.96 -10.89
C LEU A 21 -5.44 -5.17 -10.12
N ALA A 22 -4.35 -4.98 -9.38
CA ALA A 22 -3.80 -5.95 -8.45
C ALA A 22 -3.60 -5.32 -7.08
N ALA A 23 -3.99 -6.06 -6.03
CA ALA A 23 -3.66 -5.75 -4.65
C ALA A 23 -2.59 -6.72 -4.17
N CYS A 24 -1.50 -6.19 -3.63
CA CYS A 24 -0.45 -6.96 -3.00
C CYS A 24 -0.41 -6.60 -1.52
N ALA A 25 -0.16 -7.59 -0.66
CA ALA A 25 -0.04 -7.36 0.77
C ALA A 25 1.22 -8.02 1.31
N CYS A 26 1.93 -7.31 2.17
CA CYS A 26 3.03 -7.85 2.95
C CYS A 26 2.98 -7.29 4.36
N SER A 27 3.51 -8.06 5.31
CA SER A 27 3.65 -7.62 6.69
C SER A 27 5.12 -7.58 7.08
N TYR A 28 5.46 -6.63 7.92
CA TYR A 28 6.75 -6.56 8.58
C TYR A 28 6.58 -5.96 9.96
N ASP A 29 7.06 -6.70 10.96
CA ASP A 29 6.83 -6.38 12.36
C ASP A 29 5.33 -6.18 12.65
N ASN A 30 4.91 -5.10 13.31
CA ASN A 30 3.50 -4.81 13.59
C ASN A 30 2.81 -3.97 12.49
N LYS A 31 3.34 -3.94 11.27
CA LYS A 31 2.76 -3.19 10.15
C LYS A 31 2.32 -4.12 9.02
N LEU A 32 1.07 -3.95 8.60
CA LEU A 32 0.55 -4.53 7.36
C LEU A 32 0.54 -3.45 6.27
N ARG A 33 1.19 -3.75 5.14
CA ARG A 33 1.15 -2.92 3.94
C ARG A 33 0.24 -3.58 2.91
N VAL A 34 -0.69 -2.81 2.36
CA VAL A 34 -1.52 -3.20 1.22
C VAL A 34 -1.30 -2.17 0.13
N SER A 35 -0.81 -2.61 -1.02
CA SER A 35 -0.45 -1.76 -2.14
C SER A 35 -1.24 -2.15 -3.37
N PHE A 36 -1.65 -1.16 -4.14
CA PHE A 36 -2.43 -1.36 -5.36
C PHE A 36 -1.61 -0.92 -6.56
N THR A 37 -1.51 -1.79 -7.56
CA THR A 37 -1.01 -1.45 -8.89
C THR A 37 -2.17 -1.57 -9.87
N SER A 38 -2.36 -0.54 -10.70
CA SER A 38 -3.50 -0.44 -11.61
C SER A 38 -3.11 0.34 -12.85
N ALA A 39 -3.56 -0.12 -14.02
CA ALA A 39 -3.51 0.67 -15.26
C ALA A 39 -4.66 1.69 -15.36
N PHE A 40 -5.61 1.68 -14.42
CA PHE A 40 -6.73 2.61 -14.40
C PHE A 40 -6.37 3.92 -13.67
N VAL A 41 -6.81 5.04 -14.22
CA VAL A 41 -6.67 6.39 -13.62
C VAL A 41 -7.50 6.53 -12.34
N SER A 42 -8.65 5.85 -12.27
CA SER A 42 -9.53 5.93 -11.11
C SER A 42 -8.96 5.21 -9.89
N THR A 43 -9.01 5.87 -8.73
CA THR A 43 -8.61 5.33 -7.42
C THR A 43 -9.79 4.92 -6.53
N GLU A 44 -11.01 4.86 -7.09
CA GLU A 44 -12.23 4.61 -6.33
C GLU A 44 -12.25 3.23 -5.64
N ILE A 45 -11.62 2.22 -6.23
CA ILE A 45 -11.55 0.88 -5.62
C ILE A 45 -10.65 0.91 -4.39
N GLN A 46 -9.47 1.54 -4.50
CA GLN A 46 -8.53 1.74 -3.41
C GLN A 46 -9.18 2.55 -2.28
N ARG A 47 -9.85 3.65 -2.64
CA ARG A 47 -10.57 4.51 -1.70
C ARG A 47 -11.63 3.72 -0.91
N ARG A 48 -12.49 2.96 -1.59
CA ARG A 48 -13.53 2.14 -0.93
C ARG A 48 -12.93 1.08 -0.02
N PHE A 49 -11.86 0.42 -0.46
CA PHE A 49 -11.14 -0.56 0.33
C PHE A 49 -10.63 0.03 1.65
N PHE A 50 -9.84 1.11 1.59
CA PHE A 50 -9.29 1.72 2.81
C PHE A 50 -10.35 2.39 3.67
N LYS A 51 -11.40 2.98 3.05
CA LYS A 51 -12.55 3.50 3.79
C LYS A 51 -13.23 2.41 4.62
N THR A 52 -13.38 1.21 4.06
CA THR A 52 -14.00 0.07 4.78
C THR A 52 -13.18 -0.27 6.03
N LEU A 53 -11.85 -0.29 5.92
CA LEU A 53 -10.97 -0.52 7.07
C LEU A 53 -11.11 0.57 8.14
N THR A 54 -11.12 1.85 7.74
CA THR A 54 -11.29 2.95 8.69
C THR A 54 -12.68 2.95 9.33
N ASP A 55 -13.73 2.59 8.58
CA ASP A 55 -15.10 2.46 9.11
C ASP A 55 -15.21 1.31 10.13
N MET A 56 -14.33 0.30 10.04
CA MET A 56 -14.18 -0.78 11.04
C MET A 56 -13.32 -0.37 12.26
N GLY A 57 -12.81 0.86 12.30
CA GLY A 57 -11.93 1.34 13.37
C GLY A 57 -10.46 0.90 13.24
N ILE A 58 -10.06 0.36 12.08
CA ILE A 58 -8.67 -0.03 11.82
C ILE A 58 -7.87 1.22 11.42
N PRO A 59 -6.75 1.54 12.09
CA PRO A 59 -5.92 2.67 11.72
C PRO A 59 -5.24 2.41 10.38
N VAL A 60 -5.37 3.36 9.45
CA VAL A 60 -4.79 3.30 8.12
C VAL A 60 -3.99 4.56 7.85
N THR A 61 -2.79 4.40 7.29
CA THR A 61 -2.00 5.48 6.69
C THR A 61 -1.98 5.28 5.19
N ILE A 62 -2.40 6.30 4.44
CA ILE A 62 -2.40 6.28 2.98
C ILE A 62 -1.10 6.89 2.49
N GLU A 63 -0.39 6.16 1.64
CA GLU A 63 0.78 6.66 0.90
C GLU A 63 0.54 6.45 -0.59
N SER A 64 0.87 7.47 -1.38
CA SER A 64 0.77 7.43 -2.84
C SER A 64 1.91 8.24 -3.43
N ASN A 65 2.33 7.86 -4.64
CA ASN A 65 3.20 8.72 -5.43
C ASN A 65 2.43 9.99 -5.80
N ILE A 66 3.09 11.15 -5.69
CA ILE A 66 2.57 12.41 -6.19
C ILE A 66 2.82 12.43 -7.70
N VAL A 67 1.75 12.49 -8.49
CA VAL A 67 1.87 12.76 -9.93
C VAL A 67 1.87 14.27 -10.07
N ASN A 68 3.03 14.87 -10.36
CA ASN A 68 3.07 16.26 -10.79
C ASN A 68 2.56 16.31 -12.23
N GLU A 69 1.55 17.13 -12.49
CA GLU A 69 1.17 17.50 -13.87
C GLU A 69 2.29 18.42 -14.40
N GLU A 70 3.03 17.98 -15.41
CA GLU A 70 3.87 18.85 -16.26
C GLU A 70 3.01 19.67 -17.23
#